data_AF-A0A3A6PY12-F1
#
_entry.id   AF-A0A3A6PY12-F1
#
_cell.length_a   1.000
_cell.length_b   1.000
_cell.length_c   1.000
_cell.angle_alpha   90.00
_cell.angle_beta   90.00
_cell.angle_gamma   90.00
#
_symmetry.space_group_name_H-M   'P 1'
#
loop_
_entity.id
_entity.type
_entity.pdbx_description
1 polymer ?
#
loop_
_entity_poly.entity_id
_entity_poly.type
_entity_poly.pdbx_seq_one_letter_code
_entity_poly.pdbx_strand_id
1 'polypeptide(L)'
;METLMVILVGILVSIGTYLILSKQLLRIVLGVSIVGHAVNLLIITSGGLKTGSAPLLGEKAAGFADALPQALVLTAIVINFAVTAVVLVLCYRSYQSFGTDDMEQLRGNEHE
;
A
#
# COMPACT_ATOMS: atom_id res chain seq x y z
N MET A 1 5.79 -3.43 -21.52
CA MET A 1 5.65 -2.45 -20.41
C MET A 1 5.42 -3.17 -19.09
N GLU A 2 4.65 -4.25 -19.15
CA GLU A 2 4.31 -5.19 -18.10
C GLU A 2 5.55 -5.70 -17.36
N THR A 3 6.59 -6.15 -18.07
CA THR A 3 7.84 -6.63 -17.45
C THR A 3 8.53 -5.57 -16.59
N LEU A 4 8.55 -4.31 -17.04
CA LEU A 4 9.14 -3.20 -16.29
C LEU A 4 8.32 -2.89 -15.04
N MET A 5 6.99 -2.93 -15.14
CA MET A 5 6.10 -2.76 -13.98
C MET A 5 6.27 -3.89 -12.96
N VAL A 6 6.43 -5.14 -13.40
CA VAL A 6 6.67 -6.28 -12.49
C VAL A 6 7.99 -6.11 -11.73
N ILE A 7 9.05 -5.67 -12.40
CA ILE A 7 10.34 -5.38 -11.74
C ILE A 7 10.18 -4.25 -10.72
N LEU A 8 9.49 -3.18 -11.08
CA LEU A 8 9.19 -2.05 -10.18
C LEU A 8 8.41 -2.52 -8.94
N VAL A 9 7.36 -3.32 -9.13
CA VAL A 9 6.58 -3.90 -8.03
C VAL A 9 7.48 -4.74 -7.12
N GLY A 10 8.36 -5.58 -7.67
CA GLY A 10 9.32 -6.36 -6.88
C GLY A 10 10.23 -5.48 -6.03
N ILE A 11 10.72 -4.37 -6.57
CA ILE A 11 11.53 -3.39 -5.82
C ILE A 11 10.71 -2.74 -4.70
N LEU A 12 9.48 -2.30 -4.97
CA LEU A 12 8.62 -1.67 -3.97
C LEU A 12 8.26 -2.65 -2.84
N VAL A 13 7.93 -3.90 -3.17
CA VAL A 13 7.68 -4.96 -2.17
C VAL A 13 8.92 -5.22 -1.33
N SER A 14 10.11 -5.22 -1.95
CA SER A 14 11.38 -5.41 -1.22
C SER A 14 11.65 -4.26 -0.25
N ILE A 15 11.46 -3.01 -0.69
CA ILE A 15 11.61 -1.82 0.17
C ILE A 15 10.58 -1.83 1.29
N GLY A 16 9.32 -2.12 0.98
CA GLY A 16 8.24 -2.19 1.97
C GLY A 16 8.50 -3.26 3.02
N THR A 17 8.93 -4.45 2.60
CA THR A 17 9.32 -5.55 3.51
C THR A 17 10.49 -5.13 4.39
N TYR A 18 11.52 -4.51 3.82
CA TYR A 18 12.66 -4.01 4.59
C TYR A 18 12.25 -3.00 5.68
N LEU A 19 11.34 -2.08 5.36
CA LEU A 19 10.82 -1.11 6.32
C LEU A 19 9.94 -1.74 7.41
N ILE A 20 9.14 -2.74 7.07
CA ILE A 20 8.33 -3.50 8.04
C ILE A 20 9.21 -4.21 9.07
N LEU A 21 10.41 -4.66 8.68
CA LEU A 21 11.37 -5.31 9.59
C LEU A 21 12.15 -4.32 10.46
N SER A 22 11.92 -3.02 10.32
CA SER A 22 12.63 -2.01 11.13
C SER A 22 12.02 -1.87 12.53
N LYS A 23 12.81 -1.35 13.47
CA LYS A 23 12.40 -1.17 14.87
C LYS A 23 11.50 0.05 15.11
N GLN A 24 11.51 1.02 14.20
CA GLN A 24 10.76 2.26 14.37
C GLN A 24 9.32 2.09 13.88
N LEU A 25 8.33 2.34 14.75
CA LEU A 25 6.91 2.22 14.43
C LEU A 25 6.54 2.99 13.15
N LEU A 26 7.03 4.22 13.00
CA LEU A 26 6.71 5.05 11.84
C LEU A 26 7.23 4.43 10.53
N ARG A 27 8.42 3.82 10.55
CA ARG A 27 8.97 3.10 9.41
C ARG A 27 8.14 1.87 9.06
N ILE A 28 7.62 1.15 10.05
CA ILE A 28 6.73 0.00 9.82
C ILE A 28 5.46 0.47 9.09
N VAL A 29 4.84 1.57 9.54
CA VAL A 29 3.65 2.13 8.89
C VAL A 29 3.93 2.52 7.44
N LEU A 30 5.06 3.18 7.18
CA LEU A 30 5.48 3.51 5.82
C LEU A 30 5.74 2.26 4.97
N GLY A 31 6.33 1.22 5.57
CA GLY A 31 6.55 -0.07 4.91
C GLY A 31 5.24 -0.71 4.45
N VAL A 32 4.24 -0.78 5.33
CA VAL A 32 2.90 -1.28 4.99
C VAL A 32 2.25 -0.44 3.89
N SER A 33 2.37 0.89 3.95
CA SER A 33 1.84 1.80 2.92
C SER A 33 2.47 1.55 1.55
N ILE A 34 3.79 1.36 1.49
CA ILE A 34 4.51 1.08 0.24
C ILE A 34 4.10 -0.27 -0.34
N VAL A 35 3.96 -1.30 0.50
CA VAL A 35 3.44 -2.61 0.05
C VAL A 35 2.03 -2.46 -0.53
N GLY A 36 1.16 -1.70 0.11
CA GLY A 36 -0.18 -1.40 -0.40
C GLY A 36 -0.17 -0.76 -1.79
N HIS A 37 0.72 0.20 -2.04
CA HIS A 37 0.91 0.78 -3.37
C HIS A 37 1.47 -0.22 -4.39
N ALA A 38 2.42 -1.07 -3.99
CA ALA A 38 2.98 -2.10 -4.85
C ALA A 38 1.91 -3.11 -5.31
N VAL A 39 1.02 -3.53 -4.40
CA VAL A 39 -0.13 -4.40 -4.71
C VAL A 39 -1.10 -3.72 -5.68
N ASN A 40 -1.41 -2.44 -5.47
CA ASN A 40 -2.27 -1.70 -6.40
C ASN A 40 -1.68 -1.65 -7.82
N LEU A 41 -0.37 -1.41 -7.95
CA LEU A 41 0.31 -1.46 -9.25
C LEU A 41 0.30 -2.86 -9.86
N LEU A 42 0.43 -3.91 -9.04
CA LEU A 42 0.35 -5.29 -9.50
C LEU A 42 -1.03 -5.63 -10.08
N ILE A 43 -2.12 -5.18 -9.42
CA ILE A 43 -3.50 -5.39 -9.91
C ILE A 43 -3.74 -4.66 -11.23
N ILE A 44 -3.26 -3.43 -11.39
CA ILE A 44 -3.36 -2.72 -12.67
C ILE A 44 -2.54 -3.43 -13.75
N THR A 45 -1.37 -3.94 -13.39
CA THR A 45 -0.48 -4.64 -14.34
C THR A 45 -1.06 -5.97 -14.81
N SER A 46 -1.79 -6.70 -13.97
CA SER A 46 -2.46 -7.94 -14.37
C SER A 46 -3.65 -7.72 -15.30
N GLY A 47 -4.27 -6.54 -15.26
CA GLY A 47 -5.37 -6.13 -16.15
C GLY A 47 -4.97 -5.76 -17.58
N GLY A 48 -3.66 -5.69 -17.87
CA GLY A 48 -3.13 -5.27 -19.17
C GLY A 48 -3.01 -3.76 -19.30
N LEU A 49 -1.79 -3.26 -19.53
CA LEU A 49 -1.49 -1.81 -19.63
C LEU A 49 -1.82 -1.20 -21.00
N LYS A 50 -2.02 -2.01 -22.04
CA LYS A 50 -2.06 -1.57 -23.44
C LYS A 50 -3.44 -1.62 -24.09
N THR A 51 -4.49 -1.85 -23.33
CA THR A 51 -5.82 -2.16 -23.84
C THR A 51 -6.71 -0.91 -23.84
N GLY A 52 -6.84 -0.26 -25.00
CA GLY A 52 -7.98 0.62 -25.31
C GLY A 52 -8.07 1.97 -24.59
N SER A 53 -9.15 2.69 -24.88
CA SER A 53 -9.52 3.95 -24.25
C SER A 53 -10.11 3.74 -22.86
N ALA A 54 -10.27 4.80 -22.07
CA ALA A 54 -10.90 4.75 -20.75
C ALA A 54 -12.31 4.11 -20.84
N PRO A 55 -12.73 3.28 -19.87
CA PRO A 55 -14.01 2.55 -19.92
C PRO A 55 -15.21 3.46 -19.66
N LEU A 56 -15.42 4.43 -20.55
CA LEU A 56 -16.48 5.42 -20.51
C LEU A 56 -17.40 5.23 -21.71
N LEU A 57 -18.66 4.87 -21.42
CA LEU A 57 -19.71 4.72 -22.42
C LEU A 57 -20.08 6.11 -22.96
N GLY A 58 -19.49 6.49 -24.09
CA GLY A 58 -19.67 7.81 -24.71
C GLY A 58 -18.56 8.20 -25.66
N GLU A 59 -17.36 7.62 -25.51
CA GLU A 59 -16.27 7.79 -26.47
C GLU A 59 -16.40 6.80 -27.64
N LYS A 60 -16.18 7.29 -28.87
CA LYS A 60 -16.00 6.43 -30.06
C LYS A 60 -14.59 5.81 -30.02
N ALA A 61 -14.39 4.87 -29.11
CA ALA A 61 -13.15 4.11 -28.99
C ALA A 61 -13.23 2.78 -29.74
N ALA A 62 -12.13 2.38 -30.39
CA ALA A 62 -12.03 1.09 -31.06
C ALA A 62 -11.93 -0.10 -30.07
N GLY A 63 -11.69 0.18 -28.79
CA GLY A 63 -11.65 -0.78 -27.71
C GLY A 63 -11.51 -0.06 -26.37
N PHE A 64 -11.99 -0.68 -25.30
CA PHE A 64 -11.96 -0.15 -23.94
C PHE A 64 -11.01 -0.93 -23.04
N ALA A 65 -10.41 -0.26 -22.07
CA ALA A 65 -9.67 -0.91 -20.99
C ALA A 65 -10.61 -1.69 -20.08
N ASP A 66 -10.08 -2.73 -19.42
CA ASP A 66 -10.84 -3.47 -18.42
C ASP A 66 -11.15 -2.56 -17.21
N ALA A 67 -12.43 -2.44 -16.88
CA ALA A 67 -12.91 -1.64 -15.77
C ALA A 67 -12.76 -2.37 -14.42
N LEU A 68 -12.63 -3.70 -14.42
CA LEU A 68 -12.56 -4.51 -13.19
C LEU A 68 -11.30 -4.18 -12.35
N PRO A 69 -10.06 -4.18 -12.90
CA PRO A 69 -8.87 -3.80 -12.13
C PRO A 69 -8.96 -2.38 -11.55
N GLN A 70 -9.58 -1.45 -12.28
CA GLN A 70 -9.74 -0.06 -11.86
C GLN A 70 -10.68 0.06 -10.65
N ALA A 71 -11.82 -0.63 -10.68
CA ALA A 71 -12.76 -0.66 -9.56
C ALA A 71 -12.16 -1.34 -8.32
N LEU A 72 -11.41 -2.42 -8.52
CA LEU A 72 -10.71 -3.13 -7.43
C LEU A 72 -9.67 -2.23 -6.75
N VAL A 73 -8.85 -1.52 -7.53
CA VAL A 73 -7.82 -0.62 -6.98
C VAL A 73 -8.44 0.59 -6.29
N LEU A 74 -9.52 1.18 -6.82
CA LEU A 74 -10.21 2.28 -6.13
C LEU A 74 -10.68 1.85 -4.74
N THR A 75 -11.23 0.65 -4.62
CA THR A 75 -11.64 0.08 -3.34
C THR A 75 -10.45 -0.16 -2.41
N ALA A 76 -9.37 -0.75 -2.93
CA ALA A 76 -8.16 -1.01 -2.16
C ALA A 76 -7.50 0.28 -1.63
N ILE A 77 -7.51 1.37 -2.42
CA ILE A 77 -6.99 2.68 -1.99
C ILE A 77 -7.74 3.20 -0.76
N VAL A 78 -9.07 3.13 -0.75
CA VAL A 78 -9.88 3.63 0.36
C VAL A 78 -9.66 2.79 1.63
N ILE A 79 -9.59 1.46 1.49
CA ILE A 79 -9.30 0.55 2.62
C ILE A 79 -7.92 0.84 3.19
N ASN A 80 -6.89 0.93 2.34
CA ASN A 80 -5.53 1.22 2.79
C ASN A 80 -5.47 2.58 3.49
N PHE A 81 -6.12 3.61 2.96
CA PHE A 81 -6.18 4.91 3.61
C PHE A 81 -6.81 4.85 5.00
N ALA A 82 -7.97 4.19 5.15
CA ALA A 82 -8.65 4.06 6.42
C ALA A 82 -7.81 3.29 7.46
N VAL A 83 -7.21 2.17 7.05
CA VAL A 83 -6.34 1.36 7.92
C VAL A 83 -5.09 2.14 8.31
N THR A 84 -4.41 2.81 7.37
CA THR A 84 -3.23 3.63 7.66
C THR A 84 -3.57 4.77 8.61
N ALA A 85 -4.71 5.44 8.46
CA ALA A 85 -5.14 6.49 9.37
C ALA A 85 -5.33 5.95 10.81
N VAL A 86 -5.99 4.80 10.96
CA VAL A 86 -6.16 4.15 12.27
C VAL A 86 -4.81 3.79 12.88
N VAL A 87 -3.91 3.16 12.11
CA VAL A 87 -2.58 2.77 12.59
C VAL A 87 -1.75 4.00 12.97
N LEU A 88 -1.81 5.09 12.20
CA LEU A 88 -1.12 6.34 12.55
C LEU A 88 -1.62 6.93 13.87
N VAL A 89 -2.93 6.92 14.11
CA VAL A 89 -3.51 7.35 15.39
C VAL A 89 -3.03 6.46 16.53
N LEU A 90 -2.95 5.14 16.32
CA LEU A 90 -2.40 4.21 17.31
C LEU A 90 -0.92 4.50 17.59
N CYS A 91 -0.09 4.69 16.55
CA CYS A 91 1.31 5.07 16.71
C CYS A 91 1.46 6.38 17.49
N TYR A 92 0.64 7.39 17.19
CA TYR A 92 0.63 8.65 17.91
C TYR A 92 0.28 8.47 19.39
N ARG A 93 -0.76 7.68 19.70
CA ARG A 93 -1.16 7.40 21.09
C ARG A 93 -0.11 6.58 21.83
N SER A 94 0.50 5.58 21.20
CA SER A 94 1.60 4.81 21.80
C SER A 94 2.79 5.71 22.12
N TYR A 95 3.17 6.60 21.19
CA TYR A 95 4.24 7.56 21.44
C TYR A 95 3.91 8.50 22.59
N GLN A 96 2.67 8.98 22.68
CA GLN A 96 2.22 9.84 23.79
C GLN A 96 2.25 9.10 25.15
N SER A 97 1.98 7.79 25.17
CA SER A 97 1.92 7.00 26.40
C SER A 97 3.29 6.52 26.87
N PHE A 98 4.19 6.14 25.95
CA PHE A 98 5.48 5.51 26.28
C PHE A 98 6.69 6.42 25.99
N GLY A 99 6.52 7.53 25.27
CA GLY A 99 7.58 8.46 24.91
C GLY A 99 8.62 7.91 23.91
N THR A 100 8.39 6.72 23.35
CA THR A 100 9.30 6.03 22.43
C THR A 100 8.51 5.44 21.25
N ASP A 101 9.14 5.41 20.08
CA ASP A 101 8.63 4.77 18.87
C ASP A 101 9.41 3.49 18.51
N ASP A 102 10.31 3.05 19.39
CA ASP A 102 11.09 1.84 19.25
C ASP A 102 10.29 0.61 19.72
N MET A 103 9.98 -0.28 18.78
CA MET A 103 9.27 -1.53 19.03
C MET A 103 9.95 -2.45 20.03
N GLU A 104 11.28 -2.39 20.17
CA GLU A 104 12.00 -3.22 21.15
C GLU A 104 11.79 -2.73 22.59
N GLN A 105 11.51 -1.43 22.77
CA GLN A 105 11.20 -0.84 24.07
C GLN A 105 9.71 -0.98 24.42
N LEU A 106 8.85 -1.23 23.44
CA LEU A 106 7.40 -1.39 23.59
C LEU A 106 6.99 -2.84 23.95
N ARG A 107 7.76 -3.54 24.79
CA ARG A 107 7.54 -4.97 25.13
C ARG A 107 6.66 -5.21 26.35
N GLY A 108 6.00 -4.18 26.88
CA GLY A 108 5.18 -4.25 28.09
C GLY A 108 6.00 -3.97 29.35
N ASN A 109 5.31 -3.62 30.44
CA ASN A 109 5.94 -3.35 31.72
C ASN A 109 6.47 -4.68 32.29
N GLU A 110 7.70 -4.73 32.82
CA GLU A 110 8.29 -5.91 33.49
C GLU A 110 7.53 -6.34 34.78
N HIS A 111 6.36 -5.75 35.07
CA HIS A 111 5.59 -5.89 36.30
C HIS A 111 4.11 -6.26 36.07
N GLU A 112 3.72 -6.70 34.87
CA GLU A 112 2.51 -7.49 34.60
C GLU A 112 2.90 -8.90 34.14
#